data_AF-K6U4U6-F1
#
_entry.id   AF-K6U4U6-F1
#
_cell.length_a   1.000
_cell.length_b   1.000
_cell.length_c   1.000
_cell.angle_alpha   90.00
_cell.angle_beta   90.00
_cell.angle_gamma   90.00
#
_symmetry.space_group_name_H-M   'P 1'
#
loop_
_entity.id
_entity.type
_entity.pdbx_description
1 polymer ?
#
loop_
_entity_poly.entity_id
_entity_poly.type
_entity_poly.pdbx_seq_one_letter_code
_entity_poly.pdbx_strand_id
1 'polypeptide(L)'
;MNIKQLLEENPIIAAVKNEEQLDLALNSDAQIIFVLFGDVMNIKNISEIISSKNKIGIIHIDLVEGFTSKEVVIRFIKDETKFSGIISTKPQVVKLAKKYDLIGVQRFFIFDTLSLNNVKNHMISECDAVEVLPGIIPKVLGIISKYSNKPVVAGGLIETKEDVMQALNSGATCVSTTKKEIWDM
;
A
#
# COMPACT_ATOMS: atom_id res chain seq x y z
N MET A 1 -1.87 -16.99 1.99
CA MET A 1 -0.77 -16.14 2.46
C MET A 1 -1.32 -15.21 3.54
N ASN A 2 -0.70 -15.14 4.72
CA ASN A 2 -1.16 -14.26 5.80
C ASN A 2 -0.51 -12.88 5.61
N ILE A 3 -1.28 -11.91 5.12
CA ILE A 3 -0.82 -10.54 4.87
C ILE A 3 -0.27 -9.85 6.13
N LYS A 4 -0.83 -10.15 7.31
CA LYS A 4 -0.34 -9.58 8.56
C LYS A 4 1.10 -9.99 8.82
N GLN A 5 1.39 -11.29 8.73
CA GLN A 5 2.74 -11.81 8.90
C GLN A 5 3.70 -11.26 7.83
N LEU A 6 3.26 -11.19 6.57
CA LEU A 6 4.06 -10.60 5.49
C LEU A 6 4.46 -9.15 5.79
N LEU A 7 3.52 -8.33 6.29
CA LEU A 7 3.80 -6.93 6.64
C LEU A 7 4.63 -6.79 7.92
N GLU A 8 4.48 -7.70 8.88
CA GLU A 8 5.29 -7.73 10.11
C GLU A 8 6.75 -8.14 9.82
N GLU A 9 6.98 -9.06 8.90
CA GLU A 9 8.32 -9.49 8.46
C GLU A 9 9.00 -8.46 7.54
N ASN A 10 8.23 -7.53 6.96
CA ASN A 10 8.71 -6.50 6.04
C ASN A 10 8.30 -5.10 6.53
N PRO A 11 9.05 -4.53 7.51
CA PRO A 11 8.70 -3.25 8.11
C PRO A 11 8.82 -2.07 7.14
N ILE A 12 9.55 -2.22 6.03
CA ILE A 12 9.72 -1.21 4.99
C ILE A 12 9.09 -1.68 3.67
N ILE A 13 8.28 -0.82 3.08
CA ILE A 13 7.67 -0.99 1.77
C ILE A 13 8.18 0.09 0.83
N ALA A 14 8.72 -0.32 -0.32
CA ALA A 14 9.17 0.61 -1.34
C ALA A 14 7.97 1.16 -2.12
N ALA A 15 7.67 2.45 -1.96
CA ALA A 15 6.64 3.13 -2.74
C ALA A 15 7.28 3.81 -3.95
N VAL A 16 6.88 3.41 -5.15
CA VAL A 16 7.48 3.88 -6.42
C VAL A 16 6.47 4.69 -7.21
N LYS A 17 6.89 5.85 -7.72
CA LYS A 17 6.03 6.79 -8.46
C LYS A 17 6.43 6.98 -9.93
N ASN A 18 7.49 6.32 -10.37
CA ASN A 18 7.97 6.33 -11.76
C ASN A 18 8.86 5.10 -12.01
N GLU A 19 9.23 4.90 -13.28
CA GLU A 19 10.05 3.76 -13.72
C GLU A 19 11.45 3.76 -13.09
N GLU A 20 12.09 4.92 -12.95
CA GLU A 20 13.40 5.04 -12.30
C GLU A 20 13.37 4.51 -10.85
N GLN A 21 12.35 4.89 -10.09
CA GLN A 21 12.18 4.39 -8.72
C GLN A 21 11.83 2.91 -8.67
N LEU A 22 11.09 2.41 -9.67
CA LEU A 22 10.83 0.98 -9.81
C LEU A 22 12.14 0.21 -10.01
N ASP A 23 12.99 0.64 -10.93
CA ASP A 23 14.29 0.00 -11.18
C ASP A 23 15.18 -0.05 -9.93
N LEU A 24 15.17 1.04 -9.14
CA LEU A 24 15.87 1.06 -7.85
C LEU A 24 15.25 0.08 -6.84
N ALA A 25 13.92 0.08 -6.68
CA ALA A 25 13.21 -0.79 -5.75
C ALA A 25 13.33 -2.29 -6.11
N LEU A 26 13.49 -2.60 -7.40
CA LEU A 26 13.73 -3.97 -7.87
C LEU A 26 15.09 -4.52 -7.41
N ASN A 27 16.04 -3.65 -7.09
CA ASN A 27 17.39 -4.01 -6.63
C ASN A 27 17.64 -3.71 -5.14
N SER A 28 16.66 -3.15 -4.42
CA SER A 28 16.74 -2.91 -2.97
C SER A 28 16.39 -4.16 -2.16
N ASP A 29 16.56 -4.08 -0.84
CA ASP A 29 16.20 -5.18 0.08
C ASP A 29 14.69 -5.29 0.33
N ALA A 30 13.91 -4.25 0.02
CA ALA A 30 12.46 -4.23 0.21
C ALA A 30 11.75 -5.34 -0.60
N GLN A 31 11.07 -6.27 0.10
CA GLN A 31 10.34 -7.38 -0.55
C GLN A 31 9.02 -6.93 -1.19
N ILE A 32 8.37 -5.92 -0.61
CA ILE A 32 7.06 -5.41 -1.03
C ILE A 32 7.24 -4.07 -1.73
N ILE A 33 6.63 -3.94 -2.91
CA ILE A 33 6.64 -2.72 -3.72
C ILE A 33 5.20 -2.21 -3.88
N PHE A 34 4.96 -0.98 -3.44
CA PHE A 34 3.75 -0.22 -3.73
C PHE A 34 3.94 0.55 -5.03
N VAL A 35 3.21 0.16 -6.07
CA VAL A 35 3.23 0.82 -7.37
C VAL A 35 2.18 1.94 -7.38
N LEU A 36 2.66 3.19 -7.44
CA LEU A 36 1.83 4.40 -7.39
C LEU A 36 1.75 5.12 -8.75
N PHE A 37 2.08 4.43 -9.84
CA PHE A 37 2.08 4.97 -11.20
C PHE A 37 1.76 3.87 -12.23
N GLY A 38 1.59 4.28 -13.48
CA GLY A 38 1.40 3.39 -14.63
C GLY A 38 0.11 3.71 -15.38
N ASP A 39 -0.10 3.00 -16.47
CA ASP A 39 -1.24 3.14 -17.37
C ASP A 39 -1.66 1.77 -17.92
N VAL A 40 -2.81 1.73 -18.59
CA VAL A 40 -3.35 0.51 -19.21
C VAL A 40 -2.38 -0.21 -20.16
N MET A 41 -1.38 0.48 -20.73
CA MET A 41 -0.43 -0.08 -21.69
C MET A 41 0.76 -0.73 -21.02
N ASN A 42 1.31 -0.14 -19.94
CA ASN A 42 2.53 -0.63 -19.29
C ASN A 42 2.29 -1.49 -18.05
N ILE A 43 1.09 -1.48 -17.47
CA ILE A 43 0.88 -2.05 -16.13
C ILE A 43 1.11 -3.55 -16.03
N LYS A 44 0.86 -4.27 -17.13
CA LYS A 44 1.17 -5.70 -17.25
C LYS A 44 2.68 -5.94 -17.15
N ASN A 45 3.47 -5.20 -17.93
CA ASN A 45 4.93 -5.28 -17.92
C ASN A 45 5.52 -4.93 -16.55
N ILE A 46 5.02 -3.87 -15.90
CA ILE A 46 5.43 -3.49 -14.54
C ILE A 46 5.23 -4.69 -13.58
N SER A 47 4.07 -5.34 -13.63
CA SER A 47 3.77 -6.48 -12.77
C SER A 47 4.70 -7.67 -13.03
N GLU A 48 5.04 -7.94 -14.29
CA GLU A 48 5.89 -9.06 -14.71
C GLU A 48 7.34 -8.84 -14.25
N ILE A 49 7.87 -7.62 -14.39
CA ILE A 49 9.22 -7.29 -13.96
C ILE A 49 9.34 -7.43 -12.44
N ILE A 50 8.37 -6.93 -11.66
CA ILE A 50 8.34 -7.09 -10.19
C ILE A 50 8.35 -8.57 -9.80
N SER A 51 7.47 -9.36 -10.43
CA SER A 51 7.37 -10.79 -10.18
C SER A 51 8.65 -11.54 -10.57
N SER A 52 9.35 -11.14 -11.64
CA SER A 52 10.59 -11.77 -12.10
C SER A 52 11.74 -11.64 -11.09
N LYS A 53 11.68 -10.63 -10.22
CA LYS A 53 12.62 -10.40 -9.11
C LYS A 53 12.18 -11.06 -7.80
N ASN A 54 11.14 -11.89 -7.82
CA ASN A 54 10.51 -12.52 -6.64
C ASN A 54 10.03 -11.51 -5.59
N LYS A 55 9.66 -10.29 -6.03
CA LYS A 55 9.11 -9.25 -5.17
C LYS A 55 7.58 -9.22 -5.26
N ILE A 56 6.94 -8.68 -4.23
CA ILE A 56 5.48 -8.62 -4.13
C ILE A 56 5.01 -7.23 -4.54
N GLY A 57 4.37 -7.15 -5.71
CA GLY A 57 3.77 -5.91 -6.19
C GLY A 57 2.35 -5.72 -5.66
N ILE A 58 2.06 -4.53 -5.12
CA ILE A 58 0.71 -4.07 -4.77
C ILE A 58 0.47 -2.74 -5.48
N ILE A 59 -0.60 -2.67 -6.28
CA ILE A 59 -0.86 -1.55 -7.20
C ILE A 59 -1.91 -0.59 -6.67
N HIS A 60 -1.65 0.72 -6.74
CA HIS A 60 -2.65 1.74 -6.45
C HIS A 60 -3.50 2.06 -7.66
N ILE A 61 -4.66 1.41 -7.79
CA ILE A 61 -5.45 1.52 -9.03
C ILE A 61 -6.03 2.91 -9.28
N ASP A 62 -6.24 3.74 -8.25
CA ASP A 62 -6.75 5.10 -8.48
C ASP A 62 -5.71 6.03 -9.13
N LEU A 63 -4.44 5.61 -9.21
CA LEU A 63 -3.34 6.37 -9.82
C LEU A 63 -2.93 5.82 -11.19
N VAL A 64 -3.60 4.77 -11.67
CA VAL A 64 -3.32 4.17 -12.98
C VAL A 64 -4.14 4.88 -14.05
N GLU A 65 -3.48 5.42 -15.06
CA GLU A 65 -4.16 6.11 -16.15
C GLU A 65 -4.97 5.12 -17.01
N GLY A 66 -6.20 5.48 -17.34
CA GLY A 66 -7.14 4.65 -18.10
C GLY A 66 -7.93 3.64 -17.25
N PHE A 67 -7.61 3.47 -15.96
CA PHE A 67 -8.39 2.61 -15.08
C PHE A 67 -9.62 3.31 -14.51
N THR A 68 -10.64 2.50 -14.25
CA THR A 68 -11.88 2.92 -13.59
C THR A 68 -12.10 2.06 -12.34
N SER A 69 -12.99 2.49 -11.45
CA SER A 69 -13.35 1.73 -10.24
C SER A 69 -14.38 0.61 -10.50
N LYS A 70 -14.34 0.01 -11.69
CA LYS A 70 -15.27 -1.06 -12.12
C LYS A 70 -14.65 -2.43 -11.89
N GLU A 71 -15.50 -3.43 -11.67
CA GLU A 71 -15.09 -4.82 -11.43
C GLU A 71 -14.22 -5.41 -12.56
N VAL A 72 -14.44 -4.98 -13.80
CA VAL A 72 -13.62 -5.41 -14.94
C VAL A 72 -12.13 -5.08 -14.77
N VAL A 73 -11.80 -3.96 -14.13
CA VAL A 73 -10.40 -3.57 -13.86
C VAL A 73 -9.78 -4.49 -12.81
N ILE A 74 -10.55 -4.85 -11.78
CA ILE A 74 -10.08 -5.76 -10.73
C ILE A 74 -9.83 -7.16 -11.31
N ARG A 75 -10.72 -7.62 -12.18
CA ARG A 75 -10.56 -8.87 -12.92
C ARG A 75 -9.34 -8.84 -13.84
N PHE A 76 -9.16 -7.75 -14.59
CA PHE A 76 -7.96 -7.56 -15.41
C PHE A 76 -6.69 -7.66 -14.56
N ILE A 77 -6.62 -6.98 -13.41
CA ILE A 77 -5.47 -7.11 -12.51
C ILE A 77 -5.27 -8.55 -12.04
N LYS A 78 -6.35 -9.25 -11.66
CA LYS A 78 -6.26 -10.66 -11.21
C LYS A 78 -5.79 -11.62 -12.31
N ASP A 79 -6.37 -11.50 -13.50
CA ASP A 79 -6.27 -12.50 -14.56
C ASP A 79 -5.08 -12.23 -15.49
N GLU A 80 -4.77 -10.95 -15.76
CA GLU A 80 -3.80 -10.53 -16.77
C GLU A 80 -2.48 -9.99 -16.21
N THR A 81 -2.38 -9.77 -14.89
CA THR A 81 -1.17 -9.23 -14.26
C THR A 81 -0.65 -10.14 -13.15
N LYS A 82 0.52 -9.82 -12.60
CA LYS A 82 1.14 -10.53 -11.47
C LYS A 82 1.04 -9.76 -10.15
N PHE A 83 0.25 -8.70 -10.08
CA PHE A 83 0.04 -7.99 -8.82
C PHE A 83 -0.65 -8.89 -7.80
N SER A 84 -0.12 -8.88 -6.58
CA SER A 84 -0.67 -9.64 -5.46
C SER A 84 -1.78 -8.88 -4.71
N GLY A 85 -1.89 -7.57 -4.96
CA GLY A 85 -2.82 -6.72 -4.23
C GLY A 85 -3.13 -5.40 -4.90
N ILE A 86 -4.15 -4.73 -4.37
CA ILE A 86 -4.67 -3.44 -4.79
C ILE A 86 -4.72 -2.49 -3.59
N ILE A 87 -4.32 -1.24 -3.83
CA ILE A 87 -4.52 -0.11 -2.94
C ILE A 87 -5.59 0.79 -3.56
N SER A 88 -6.54 1.23 -2.74
CA SER A 88 -7.48 2.28 -3.15
C SER A 88 -8.03 3.03 -1.95
N THR A 89 -8.44 4.27 -2.21
CA THR A 89 -9.21 5.08 -1.26
C THR A 89 -10.70 4.68 -1.20
N LYS A 90 -11.17 3.90 -2.18
CA LYS A 90 -12.58 3.59 -2.40
C LYS A 90 -12.95 2.24 -1.77
N PRO A 91 -13.87 2.20 -0.79
CA PRO A 91 -14.30 0.95 -0.14
C PRO A 91 -14.75 -0.14 -1.12
N GLN A 92 -15.54 0.23 -2.13
CA GLN A 92 -16.07 -0.71 -3.11
C GLN A 92 -14.98 -1.40 -3.93
N VAL A 93 -13.88 -0.70 -4.22
CA VAL A 93 -12.73 -1.27 -4.94
C VAL A 93 -12.03 -2.30 -4.06
N VAL A 94 -11.76 -1.95 -2.80
CA VAL A 94 -11.08 -2.83 -1.86
C VAL A 94 -11.91 -4.10 -1.63
N LYS A 95 -13.23 -3.96 -1.47
CA LYS A 95 -14.15 -5.10 -1.34
C LYS A 95 -14.13 -6.01 -2.58
N LEU A 96 -14.06 -5.43 -3.78
CA LEU A 96 -13.92 -6.20 -5.01
C LEU A 96 -12.56 -6.91 -5.08
N ALA A 97 -11.46 -6.24 -4.75
CA ALA A 97 -10.13 -6.88 -4.70
C ALA A 97 -10.15 -8.14 -3.84
N LYS A 98 -10.77 -8.05 -2.65
CA LYS A 98 -10.97 -9.19 -1.74
C LYS A 98 -11.80 -10.31 -2.34
N LYS A 99 -12.87 -9.99 -3.07
CA LYS A 99 -13.72 -10.99 -3.77
C LYS A 99 -12.93 -11.81 -4.80
N TYR A 100 -11.86 -11.25 -5.37
CA TYR A 100 -11.00 -11.91 -6.36
C TYR A 100 -9.67 -12.44 -5.77
N ASP A 101 -9.62 -12.66 -4.46
CA ASP A 101 -8.44 -13.17 -3.75
C ASP A 101 -7.17 -12.32 -3.98
N LEU A 102 -7.34 -11.01 -4.14
CA LEU A 102 -6.24 -10.05 -4.10
C LEU A 102 -6.14 -9.44 -2.69
N ILE A 103 -4.94 -9.05 -2.31
CA ILE A 103 -4.75 -8.24 -1.10
C ILE A 103 -5.47 -6.90 -1.30
N GLY A 104 -6.30 -6.49 -0.34
CA GLY A 104 -7.02 -5.22 -0.37
C GLY A 104 -6.49 -4.26 0.69
N VAL A 105 -5.73 -3.24 0.28
CA VAL A 105 -5.27 -2.16 1.17
C VAL A 105 -6.16 -0.94 1.00
N GLN A 106 -6.78 -0.49 2.09
CA GLN A 106 -7.59 0.73 2.06
C GLN A 106 -6.78 1.93 2.50
N ARG A 107 -6.62 2.92 1.62
CA ARG A 107 -5.86 4.14 1.89
C ARG A 107 -6.76 5.24 2.46
N PHE A 108 -6.29 5.90 3.51
CA PHE A 108 -6.91 7.08 4.09
C PHE A 108 -5.93 8.25 4.14
N PHE A 109 -6.44 9.44 3.84
CA PHE A 109 -5.75 10.70 4.04
C PHE A 109 -6.28 11.39 5.29
N ILE A 110 -5.39 11.79 6.18
CA ILE A 110 -5.69 12.45 7.44
C ILE A 110 -5.23 13.89 7.37
N PHE A 111 -6.20 14.79 7.29
CA PHE A 111 -5.97 16.24 7.25
C PHE A 111 -6.39 16.91 8.56
N ASP A 112 -7.37 16.33 9.24
CA ASP A 112 -8.07 16.91 10.38
C ASP A 112 -8.81 15.83 11.18
N THR A 113 -9.58 16.25 12.19
CA THR A 113 -10.38 15.35 13.02
C THR A 113 -11.52 14.68 12.24
N LEU A 114 -12.08 15.35 11.22
CA LEU A 114 -13.17 14.80 10.40
C LEU A 114 -12.68 13.62 9.57
N SER A 115 -11.56 13.77 8.88
CA SER A 115 -10.90 12.70 8.14
C SER A 115 -10.48 11.53 9.04
N LEU A 116 -10.01 11.80 10.27
CA LEU A 116 -9.74 10.73 11.24
C LEU A 116 -11.01 9.95 11.63
N ASN A 117 -12.13 10.64 11.86
CA ASN A 117 -13.40 9.97 12.14
C ASN A 117 -13.93 9.21 10.92
N ASN A 118 -13.66 9.69 9.71
CA ASN A 118 -14.02 9.00 8.48
C ASN A 118 -13.32 7.65 8.35
N VAL A 119 -12.08 7.49 8.83
CA VAL A 119 -11.42 6.17 8.90
C VAL A 119 -12.30 5.19 9.64
N LYS A 120 -12.82 5.57 10.81
CA LYS A 120 -13.64 4.67 11.63
C LYS A 120 -14.94 4.26 10.95
N ASN A 121 -15.56 5.19 10.23
CA ASN A 121 -16.86 4.96 9.60
C ASN A 121 -16.76 4.27 8.23
N HIS A 122 -15.66 4.45 7.50
CA HIS A 122 -15.51 3.99 6.11
C HIS A 122 -14.47 2.88 5.93
N MET A 123 -13.74 2.52 6.99
CA MET A 123 -12.90 1.32 6.98
C MET A 123 -13.80 0.09 6.89
N ILE A 124 -13.64 -0.67 5.81
CA ILE A 124 -14.39 -1.91 5.62
C ILE A 124 -13.73 -3.06 6.37
N SER A 125 -14.53 -3.96 6.92
CA SER A 125 -14.02 -5.13 7.66
C SER A 125 -13.21 -6.10 6.79
N GLU A 126 -13.50 -6.11 5.49
CA GLU A 126 -12.93 -7.01 4.50
C GLU A 126 -11.50 -6.64 4.12
N CYS A 127 -11.06 -5.39 4.34
CA CYS A 127 -9.70 -4.98 3.97
C CYS A 127 -8.65 -5.79 4.75
N ASP A 128 -7.51 -6.01 4.11
CA ASP A 128 -6.39 -6.75 4.68
C ASP A 128 -5.50 -5.86 5.53
N ALA A 129 -5.34 -4.61 5.11
CA ALA A 129 -4.55 -3.60 5.79
C ALA A 129 -5.12 -2.20 5.51
N VAL A 130 -4.74 -1.26 6.37
CA VAL A 130 -5.10 0.16 6.23
C VAL A 130 -3.83 0.95 6.02
N GLU A 131 -3.77 1.75 4.96
CA GLU A 131 -2.68 2.70 4.74
C GLU A 131 -3.11 4.10 5.17
N VAL A 132 -2.29 4.76 6.00
CA VAL A 132 -2.60 6.07 6.57
C VAL A 132 -1.54 7.07 6.14
N LEU A 133 -1.99 8.14 5.47
CA LEU A 133 -1.16 9.26 5.05
C LEU A 133 -1.61 10.55 5.75
N PRO A 134 -0.70 11.38 6.29
CA PRO A 134 0.75 11.15 6.39
C PRO A 134 1.13 10.25 7.58
N GLY A 135 2.25 9.54 7.43
CA GLY A 135 2.77 8.56 8.40
C GLY A 135 3.55 9.20 9.56
N ILE A 136 3.81 10.51 9.49
CA ILE A 136 4.58 11.28 10.48
C ILE A 136 3.74 11.79 11.66
N ILE A 137 2.50 11.29 11.83
CA ILE A 137 1.62 11.72 12.93
C ILE A 137 1.39 10.55 13.91
N PRO A 138 2.31 10.33 14.88
CA PRO A 138 2.24 9.28 15.90
C PRO A 138 0.88 9.10 16.56
N LYS A 139 0.26 10.22 16.96
CA LYS A 139 -1.04 10.21 17.66
C LYS A 139 -2.14 9.60 16.78
N VAL A 140 -2.12 9.87 15.48
CA VAL A 140 -3.10 9.34 14.53
C VAL A 140 -2.90 7.83 14.35
N LEU A 141 -1.65 7.40 14.15
CA LEU A 141 -1.31 5.97 14.05
C LEU A 141 -1.73 5.19 15.30
N GLY A 142 -1.48 5.73 16.49
CA GLY A 142 -1.87 5.12 17.75
C GLY A 142 -3.38 5.03 17.97
N ILE A 143 -4.16 5.96 17.41
CA ILE A 143 -5.63 5.90 17.45
C ILE A 143 -6.15 4.84 16.47
N ILE A 144 -5.63 4.83 15.24
CA ILE A 144 -6.10 3.94 14.18
C ILE A 144 -5.73 2.49 14.47
N SER A 145 -4.50 2.21 14.91
CA SER A 145 -4.03 0.86 15.24
C SER A 145 -4.87 0.19 16.33
N LYS A 146 -5.24 0.94 17.37
CA LYS A 146 -6.12 0.45 18.45
C LYS A 146 -7.54 0.16 17.99
N TYR A 147 -8.01 0.86 16.96
CA TYR A 147 -9.38 0.74 16.46
C TYR A 147 -9.51 -0.32 15.35
N SER A 148 -8.54 -0.41 14.45
CA SER A 148 -8.70 -1.15 13.19
C SER A 148 -8.70 -2.66 13.39
N ASN A 149 -7.97 -3.18 14.38
CA ASN A 149 -7.59 -4.60 14.49
C ASN A 149 -6.91 -5.17 13.23
N LYS A 150 -6.50 -4.30 12.30
CA LYS A 150 -5.86 -4.63 11.02
C LYS A 150 -4.45 -4.04 11.01
N PRO A 151 -3.50 -4.64 10.27
CA PRO A 151 -2.20 -4.04 10.02
C PRO A 151 -2.34 -2.60 9.51
N VAL A 152 -1.53 -1.70 10.06
CA VAL A 152 -1.50 -0.29 9.67
C VAL A 152 -0.19 -0.01 8.92
N VAL A 153 -0.30 0.42 7.67
CA VAL A 153 0.83 0.90 6.88
C VAL A 153 0.90 2.42 7.02
N ALA A 154 1.96 2.93 7.63
CA ALA A 154 2.20 4.38 7.70
C ALA A 154 2.87 4.85 6.41
N GLY A 155 2.29 5.79 5.69
CA GLY A 155 2.81 6.25 4.41
C GLY A 155 2.94 7.76 4.32
N GLY A 156 3.86 8.25 3.49
CA GLY A 156 3.96 9.67 3.15
C GLY A 156 4.68 10.52 4.20
N LEU A 157 5.52 11.44 3.69
CA LEU A 157 6.39 12.34 4.47
C LEU A 157 7.43 11.64 5.37
N ILE A 158 7.63 10.33 5.22
CA ILE A 158 8.69 9.59 5.91
C ILE A 158 10.01 9.86 5.21
N GLU A 159 10.93 10.57 5.87
CA GLU A 159 12.19 11.00 5.27
C GLU A 159 13.44 10.42 5.95
N THR A 160 13.31 10.01 7.21
CA THR A 160 14.43 9.58 8.04
C THR A 160 14.17 8.23 8.71
N LYS A 161 15.24 7.62 9.24
CA LYS A 161 15.15 6.42 10.07
C LYS A 161 14.37 6.70 11.35
N GLU A 162 14.51 7.90 11.91
CA GLU A 162 13.77 8.35 13.08
C GLU A 162 12.26 8.36 12.80
N ASP A 163 11.81 8.85 11.64
CA ASP A 163 10.39 8.84 11.26
C ASP A 163 9.85 7.40 11.18
N VAL A 164 10.62 6.48 10.59
CA VAL A 164 10.26 5.06 10.50
C VAL A 164 10.08 4.48 11.90
N MET A 165 11.09 4.63 12.76
CA MET A 165 11.06 4.11 14.12
C MET A 165 9.91 4.71 14.92
N GLN A 166 9.63 6.00 14.75
CA GLN A 166 8.53 6.67 15.41
C GLN A 166 7.18 6.12 14.95
N ALA A 167 6.98 5.91 13.64
CA ALA A 167 5.75 5.35 13.10
C ALA A 167 5.48 3.93 13.63
N LEU A 168 6.50 3.06 13.59
CA LEU A 168 6.42 1.68 14.09
C LEU A 168 6.10 1.66 15.59
N ASN A 169 6.83 2.43 16.40
CA ASN A 169 6.59 2.54 17.85
C ASN A 169 5.19 3.13 18.19
N SER A 170 4.59 3.86 17.26
CA SER A 170 3.26 4.46 17.43
C SER A 170 2.11 3.56 17.00
N GLY A 171 2.41 2.33 16.56
CA GLY A 171 1.41 1.32 16.21
C GLY A 171 1.25 1.06 14.71
N ALA A 172 2.13 1.59 13.86
CA ALA A 172 2.25 1.10 12.48
C ALA A 172 2.86 -0.31 12.48
N THR A 173 2.35 -1.17 11.60
CA THR A 173 2.92 -2.50 11.34
C THR A 173 4.13 -2.39 10.43
N CYS A 174 4.04 -1.53 9.41
CA CYS A 174 5.10 -1.24 8.47
C CYS A 174 4.97 0.18 7.91
N VAL A 175 5.97 0.61 7.15
CA VAL A 175 6.09 1.96 6.64
C VAL A 175 6.28 1.93 5.13
N SER A 176 5.47 2.69 4.38
CA SER A 176 5.65 2.92 2.95
C SER A 176 6.32 4.26 2.70
N THR A 177 7.41 4.26 1.92
CA THR A 177 8.14 5.51 1.60
C THR A 177 8.68 5.52 0.18
N THR A 178 8.81 6.72 -0.38
CA THR A 178 9.44 6.96 -1.68
C THR A 178 10.94 7.27 -1.57
N LYS A 179 11.48 7.27 -0.34
CA LYS A 179 12.90 7.55 -0.05
C LYS A 179 13.70 6.27 -0.16
N LYS A 180 14.51 6.19 -1.21
CA LYS A 180 15.35 5.03 -1.52
C LYS A 180 16.35 4.72 -0.41
N GLU A 181 16.83 5.74 0.30
CA GLU A 181 17.77 5.61 1.40
C GLU A 181 17.21 4.80 2.59
N ILE A 182 15.89 4.65 2.65
CA ILE A 182 15.19 3.89 3.70
C ILE A 182 14.91 2.44 3.27
N TRP A 183 14.93 2.14 1.97
CA TRP A 183 14.52 0.81 1.47
C TRP A 183 15.49 -0.32 1.82
N ASP A 184 16.74 0.01 2.16
CA ASP A 184 17.81 -0.92 2.53
C ASP A 184 18.07 -0.93 4.06
N MET A 185 17.12 -0.43 4.85
CA MET A 185 17.17 -0.45 6.32
C MET A 185 16.66 -1.74 6.93
#